data_AF-A0A9E6PGJ6-F1
#
_entry.id   AF-A0A9E6PGJ6-F1
#
_cell.length_a   1.000
_cell.length_b   1.000
_cell.length_c   1.000
_cell.angle_alpha   90.00
_cell.angle_beta   90.00
_cell.angle_gamma   90.00
#
_symmetry.space_group_name_H-M   'P 1'
#
loop_
_entity.id
_entity.type
_entity.pdbx_description
1 polymer ?
#
loop_
_entity_poly.entity_id
_entity_poly.type
_entity_poly.pdbx_seq_one_letter_code
_entity_poly.pdbx_strand_id
1 'polypeptide(L)'
;MNTSRCLTLLLLGLASLPALAREQAMLSTQASNLNCQPPSTAPNATASQELFDQYSWQLFIAMNWPAQAGQRGTPDCARQPGDPGYTVWQTYKTVEETFLPQGVNPGPWNTPLVSKSLGIINIAALKNSSAVQAVDQAVGGWLIDQAGNPTYYDISVNEPSYNYIVANHLYNADIVSKANHINFPNGVIEIKSSWRILPPGVNASRYLTRLAQVATFNDQGQRTGATEAYLGLVGLHIITKVNGYPQWIWSTFEQIDNVPPKVQVNGQWVDQPAPGMAYSYFNPNAPAATLNQSPCDWQTQGTQMVCVPKPGTTFQTPNPLNRFTAIAEVTNGVNSQYRSNPDLQRSVLKYYQLITTQRPLMPNNPSNPLGQPTPALSANVTMESYIQPNSSCMNCHSMATPVKSIYKSDFSYVFKFAQAPAGKTTPDQTHKDEE
;
A
#
# COMPACT_ATOMS: atom_id res chain seq x y z
N MET A 1 78.19 31.28 -19.72
CA MET A 1 77.20 31.88 -18.80
C MET A 1 75.90 32.05 -19.54
N ASN A 2 74.81 31.49 -19.00
CA ASN A 2 73.39 31.80 -19.26
C ASN A 2 72.86 31.62 -20.69
N THR A 3 71.71 30.99 -20.97
CA THR A 3 70.60 30.44 -20.19
C THR A 3 69.76 29.68 -21.23
N SER A 4 69.60 28.36 -21.09
CA SER A 4 68.72 27.58 -21.96
C SER A 4 67.28 27.67 -21.42
N ARG A 5 66.37 28.26 -22.19
CA ARG A 5 64.94 28.32 -21.85
C ARG A 5 64.29 26.99 -22.23
N CYS A 6 64.03 26.15 -21.24
CA CYS A 6 63.22 24.95 -21.40
C CYS A 6 61.73 25.33 -21.28
N LEU A 7 60.95 25.03 -22.31
CA LEU A 7 59.51 25.27 -22.39
C LEU A 7 58.78 24.22 -21.55
N THR A 8 58.06 24.64 -20.51
CA THR A 8 57.23 23.73 -19.69
C THR A 8 55.89 23.51 -20.40
N LEU A 9 55.68 22.32 -20.97
CA LEU A 9 54.36 21.84 -21.41
C LEU A 9 53.59 21.34 -20.18
N LEU A 10 52.56 22.06 -19.76
CA LEU A 10 51.53 21.54 -18.84
C LEU A 10 50.61 20.59 -19.62
N LEU A 11 50.72 19.29 -19.36
CA LEU A 11 49.71 18.30 -19.71
C LEU A 11 48.57 18.35 -18.67
N LEU A 12 47.45 18.96 -19.06
CA LEU A 12 46.16 18.78 -18.38
C LEU A 12 45.56 17.43 -18.80
N GLY A 13 45.67 16.44 -17.94
CA GLY A 13 44.97 15.16 -18.08
C GLY A 13 43.48 15.35 -17.82
N LEU A 14 42.68 15.35 -18.88
CA LEU A 14 41.22 15.24 -18.80
C LEU A 14 40.86 13.78 -18.50
N ALA A 15 40.49 13.50 -17.24
CA ALA A 15 39.81 12.25 -16.89
C ALA A 15 38.41 12.26 -17.50
N SER A 16 38.20 11.49 -18.56
CA SER A 16 36.89 11.23 -19.14
C SER A 16 36.11 10.28 -18.22
N LEU A 17 35.12 10.79 -17.51
CA LEU A 17 34.07 10.00 -16.87
C LEU A 17 33.25 9.27 -17.97
N PRO A 18 32.85 8.01 -17.78
CA PRO A 18 31.98 7.34 -18.74
C PRO A 18 30.62 8.02 -18.71
N ALA A 19 30.24 8.64 -19.83
CA ALA A 19 28.90 9.13 -20.04
C ALA A 19 27.95 7.91 -20.05
N LEU A 20 27.18 7.74 -18.97
CA LEU A 20 25.97 6.92 -19.00
C LEU A 20 25.05 7.54 -20.04
N ALA A 21 24.97 6.91 -21.22
CA ALA A 21 24.05 7.27 -22.27
C ALA A 21 22.62 7.17 -21.71
N ARG A 22 22.06 8.32 -21.35
CA ARG A 22 20.65 8.47 -21.00
C ARG A 22 19.89 8.28 -22.31
N GLU A 23 19.28 7.11 -22.47
CA GLU A 23 18.41 6.81 -23.59
C GLU A 23 17.36 7.93 -23.71
N GLN A 24 17.47 8.74 -24.76
CA GLN A 24 16.54 9.84 -25.01
C GLN A 24 15.17 9.22 -25.31
N ALA A 25 14.20 9.49 -24.44
CA ALA A 25 12.82 9.10 -24.65
C ALA A 25 12.33 9.67 -25.99
N MET A 26 11.99 8.79 -26.93
CA MET A 26 11.30 9.19 -28.14
C MET A 26 9.96 9.84 -27.75
N LEU A 27 9.78 11.10 -28.12
CA LEU A 27 8.50 11.80 -28.06
C LEU A 27 7.49 11.06 -28.94
N SER A 28 6.53 10.40 -28.32
CA SER A 28 5.34 9.88 -29.02
C SER A 28 4.43 11.05 -29.33
N THR A 29 4.14 11.26 -30.61
CA THR A 29 3.19 12.27 -31.10
C THR A 29 1.75 11.74 -31.20
N GLN A 30 1.46 10.54 -30.71
CA GLN A 30 0.08 10.05 -30.54
C GLN A 30 -0.40 10.35 -29.12
N ALA A 31 -1.49 11.11 -29.00
CA ALA A 31 -2.20 11.27 -27.75
C ALA A 31 -2.61 9.88 -27.25
N SER A 32 -2.22 9.55 -26.01
CA SER A 32 -2.58 8.27 -25.40
C SER A 32 -4.10 8.11 -25.33
N ASN A 33 -4.59 6.88 -25.52
CA ASN A 33 -5.99 6.54 -25.26
C ASN A 33 -6.27 6.34 -23.75
N LEU A 34 -5.23 6.42 -22.91
CA LEU A 34 -5.36 6.38 -21.46
C LEU A 34 -5.85 7.72 -20.93
N ASN A 35 -6.66 7.68 -19.89
CA ASN A 35 -7.16 8.87 -19.22
C ASN A 35 -6.33 9.16 -17.96
N CYS A 36 -5.83 10.40 -17.85
CA CYS A 36 -5.14 10.88 -16.66
C CYS A 36 -6.07 11.09 -15.46
N GLN A 37 -7.38 11.22 -15.71
CA GLN A 37 -8.39 11.42 -14.68
C GLN A 37 -9.05 10.10 -14.25
N PRO A 38 -9.42 9.96 -12.97
CA PRO A 38 -10.21 8.82 -12.51
C PRO A 38 -11.56 8.74 -13.26
N PRO A 39 -12.14 7.54 -13.44
CA PRO A 39 -13.46 7.43 -14.03
C PRO A 39 -14.51 8.18 -13.19
N SER A 40 -15.31 9.02 -13.84
CA SER A 40 -16.32 9.87 -13.17
C SER A 40 -17.53 9.11 -12.64
N THR A 41 -17.79 7.91 -13.19
CA THR A 41 -18.93 7.06 -12.83
C THR A 41 -18.49 5.61 -12.76
N ALA A 42 -18.92 4.90 -11.71
CA ALA A 42 -18.77 3.45 -11.66
C ALA A 42 -19.80 2.74 -12.57
N PRO A 43 -19.53 1.50 -12.99
CA PRO A 43 -20.53 0.64 -13.64
C PRO A 43 -21.80 0.48 -12.78
N ASN A 44 -22.89 -0.05 -13.34
CA ASN A 44 -24.06 -0.44 -12.55
C ASN A 44 -23.70 -1.61 -11.60
N ALA A 45 -24.33 -1.72 -10.43
CA ALA A 45 -24.00 -2.74 -9.43
C ALA A 45 -24.15 -4.18 -9.95
N THR A 46 -25.06 -4.38 -10.92
CA THR A 46 -25.31 -5.67 -11.59
C THR A 46 -24.48 -5.86 -12.86
N ALA A 47 -23.60 -4.91 -13.21
CA ALA A 47 -22.70 -5.04 -14.35
C ALA A 47 -21.73 -6.22 -14.18
N SER A 48 -21.15 -6.67 -15.30
CA SER A 48 -20.19 -7.77 -15.30
C SER A 48 -18.94 -7.43 -14.49
N GLN A 49 -18.25 -8.47 -14.01
CA GLN A 49 -16.96 -8.30 -13.33
C GLN A 49 -15.92 -7.61 -14.23
N GLU A 50 -15.95 -7.90 -15.53
CA GLU A 50 -15.08 -7.27 -16.53
C GLU A 50 -15.16 -5.74 -16.51
N LEU A 51 -16.36 -5.17 -16.46
CA LEU A 51 -16.56 -3.72 -16.46
C LEU A 51 -16.02 -3.07 -15.17
N PHE A 52 -16.17 -3.73 -14.04
CA PHE A 52 -15.56 -3.28 -12.78
C PHE A 52 -14.04 -3.41 -12.78
N ASP A 53 -13.51 -4.46 -13.40
CA ASP A 53 -12.08 -4.66 -13.53
C ASP A 53 -11.44 -3.62 -14.48
N GLN A 54 -12.14 -3.24 -15.56
CA GLN A 54 -11.75 -2.12 -16.42
C GLN A 54 -11.80 -0.79 -15.66
N TYR A 55 -12.85 -0.54 -14.87
CA TYR A 55 -12.94 0.63 -14.00
C TYR A 55 -11.75 0.70 -13.02
N SER A 56 -11.41 -0.41 -12.37
CA SER A 56 -10.26 -0.49 -11.46
C SER A 56 -8.93 -0.23 -12.15
N TRP A 57 -8.74 -0.74 -13.37
CA TRP A 57 -7.52 -0.44 -14.16
C TRP A 57 -7.42 1.03 -14.56
N GLN A 58 -8.52 1.65 -14.98
CA GLN A 58 -8.55 3.09 -15.28
C GLN A 58 -8.23 3.91 -14.03
N LEU A 59 -8.81 3.54 -12.88
CA LEU A 59 -8.50 4.17 -11.59
C LEU A 59 -7.03 3.99 -11.21
N PHE A 60 -6.48 2.78 -11.34
CA PHE A 60 -5.06 2.50 -11.07
C PHE A 60 -4.13 3.33 -11.95
N ILE A 61 -4.44 3.47 -13.23
CA ILE A 61 -3.64 4.29 -14.17
C ILE A 61 -3.72 5.77 -13.80
N ALA A 62 -4.92 6.31 -13.54
CA ALA A 62 -5.10 7.70 -13.14
C ALA A 62 -4.37 8.03 -11.82
N MET A 63 -4.46 7.14 -10.83
CA MET A 63 -3.73 7.29 -9.56
C MET A 63 -2.22 7.23 -9.75
N ASN A 64 -1.74 6.46 -10.73
CA ASN A 64 -0.32 6.33 -11.03
C ASN A 64 0.18 7.29 -12.12
N TRP A 65 -0.65 8.24 -12.55
CA TRP A 65 -0.23 9.30 -13.46
C TRP A 65 0.81 10.21 -12.78
N PRO A 66 1.78 10.78 -13.51
CA PRO A 66 2.65 11.82 -12.94
C PRO A 66 1.83 12.95 -12.32
N ALA A 67 2.16 13.33 -11.09
CA ALA A 67 1.49 14.41 -10.38
C ALA A 67 1.98 15.79 -10.86
N GLN A 68 1.08 16.76 -10.83
CA GLN A 68 1.41 18.16 -11.07
C GLN A 68 2.25 18.71 -9.91
N ALA A 69 3.36 19.37 -10.25
CA ALA A 69 4.27 19.92 -9.26
C ALA A 69 3.55 20.93 -8.34
N GLY A 70 3.67 20.73 -7.03
CA GLY A 70 3.05 21.58 -6.01
C GLY A 70 1.54 21.40 -5.82
N GLN A 71 0.89 20.50 -6.56
CA GLN A 71 -0.54 20.21 -6.44
C GLN A 71 -0.73 18.71 -6.13
N ARG A 72 -0.86 18.41 -4.83
CA ARG A 72 -1.05 17.03 -4.38
C ARG A 72 -2.37 16.49 -4.90
N GLY A 73 -2.34 15.27 -5.40
CA GLY A 73 -3.53 14.57 -5.90
C GLY A 73 -4.02 15.01 -7.28
N THR A 74 -3.34 15.96 -7.93
CA THR A 74 -3.70 16.44 -9.26
C THR A 74 -2.77 15.83 -10.30
N PRO A 75 -3.29 15.14 -11.34
CA PRO A 75 -2.45 14.62 -12.42
C PRO A 75 -1.95 15.74 -13.34
N ASP A 76 -0.72 15.63 -13.80
CA ASP A 76 -0.21 16.43 -14.93
C ASP A 76 -0.58 15.72 -16.24
N CYS A 77 -1.73 16.09 -16.81
CA CYS A 77 -2.23 15.50 -18.05
C CYS A 77 -1.43 15.88 -19.31
N ALA A 78 -0.45 16.78 -19.21
CA ALA A 78 0.52 17.01 -20.29
C ALA A 78 1.62 15.93 -20.31
N ARG A 79 1.72 15.12 -19.26
CA ARG A 79 2.68 14.02 -19.10
C ARG A 79 2.01 12.67 -19.33
N GLN A 80 2.83 11.62 -19.44
CA GLN A 80 2.39 10.26 -19.72
C GLN A 80 2.81 9.30 -18.60
N PRO A 81 2.12 8.16 -18.42
CA PRO A 81 2.57 7.12 -17.49
C PRO A 81 4.00 6.70 -17.79
N GLY A 82 4.83 6.57 -16.76
CA GLY A 82 6.25 6.24 -16.88
C GLY A 82 7.19 7.44 -16.95
N ASP A 83 6.67 8.66 -17.13
CA ASP A 83 7.49 9.86 -16.97
C ASP A 83 7.97 10.01 -15.51
N PRO A 84 9.17 10.58 -15.27
CA PRO A 84 9.77 10.62 -13.94
C PRO A 84 9.04 11.59 -12.98
N GLY A 85 8.92 11.21 -11.72
CA GLY A 85 8.33 12.03 -10.66
C GLY A 85 7.44 11.21 -9.75
N TYR A 86 6.84 11.87 -8.76
CA TYR A 86 5.82 11.23 -7.94
C TYR A 86 4.54 11.03 -8.74
N THR A 87 3.87 9.91 -8.51
CA THR A 87 2.52 9.71 -9.03
C THR A 87 1.47 10.46 -8.20
N VAL A 88 0.27 10.65 -8.76
CA VAL A 88 -0.86 11.29 -8.08
C VAL A 88 -1.05 10.77 -6.66
N TRP A 89 -1.18 9.45 -6.49
CA TRP A 89 -1.43 8.90 -5.15
C TRP A 89 -0.20 8.95 -4.23
N GLN A 90 1.03 8.92 -4.77
CA GLN A 90 2.23 9.07 -3.95
C GLN A 90 2.29 10.45 -3.27
N THR A 91 1.62 11.45 -3.84
CA THR A 91 1.50 12.79 -3.25
C THR A 91 0.39 12.96 -2.22
N TYR A 92 -0.50 11.96 -2.07
CA TYR A 92 -1.52 11.97 -1.02
C TYR A 92 -0.89 12.02 0.38
N LYS A 93 -1.62 12.63 1.33
CA LYS A 93 -1.22 12.66 2.73
C LYS A 93 -1.40 11.28 3.36
N THR A 94 -0.38 10.84 4.08
CA THR A 94 -0.48 9.60 4.87
C THR A 94 -1.29 9.81 6.14
N VAL A 95 -1.59 8.72 6.85
CA VAL A 95 -2.15 8.80 8.19
C VAL A 95 -1.23 9.55 9.15
N GLU A 96 0.10 9.46 9.01
CA GLU A 96 1.05 10.24 9.83
C GLU A 96 1.01 11.74 9.49
N GLU A 97 0.78 12.11 8.23
CA GLU A 97 0.60 13.52 7.82
C GLU A 97 -0.79 14.07 8.20
N THR A 98 -1.77 13.20 8.42
CA THR A 98 -3.18 13.56 8.69
C THR A 98 -3.51 13.57 10.19
N PHE A 99 -2.93 12.64 10.94
CA PHE A 99 -3.19 12.43 12.37
C PHE A 99 -1.94 12.74 13.18
N LEU A 100 -1.61 14.03 13.25
CA LEU A 100 -0.41 14.52 13.92
C LEU A 100 -0.43 14.22 15.44
N PRO A 101 0.75 14.05 16.08
CA PRO A 101 0.87 13.94 17.53
C PRO A 101 0.09 15.03 18.26
N GLN A 102 -0.42 14.70 19.44
CA GLN A 102 -1.20 15.64 20.27
C GLN A 102 -2.50 16.12 19.59
N GLY A 103 -3.02 15.39 18.59
CA GLY A 103 -4.28 15.72 17.93
C GLY A 103 -4.32 17.10 17.30
N VAL A 104 -3.15 17.64 16.90
CA VAL A 104 -3.04 18.98 16.34
C VAL A 104 -3.58 19.02 14.92
N ASN A 105 -4.05 20.19 14.48
CA ASN A 105 -4.54 20.39 13.13
C ASN A 105 -3.40 20.13 12.11
N PRO A 106 -3.56 19.21 11.16
CA PRO A 106 -2.52 18.86 10.17
C PRO A 106 -2.24 19.96 9.13
N GLY A 107 -2.99 21.07 9.15
CA GLY A 107 -2.79 22.22 8.29
C GLY A 107 -3.44 22.06 6.91
N PRO A 108 -2.99 22.82 5.89
CA PRO A 108 -3.57 22.74 4.55
C PRO A 108 -3.19 21.43 3.82
N TRP A 109 -3.99 21.06 2.83
CA TRP A 109 -3.72 19.91 1.95
C TRP A 109 -2.37 20.05 1.22
N ASN A 110 -2.19 21.15 0.47
CA ASN A 110 -0.98 21.41 -0.31
C ASN A 110 0.17 21.91 0.59
N THR A 111 0.89 20.97 1.18
CA THR A 111 2.15 21.16 1.92
C THR A 111 3.29 20.46 1.16
N PRO A 112 4.56 20.89 1.31
CA PRO A 112 5.69 20.20 0.70
C PRO A 112 5.68 18.69 1.03
N LEU A 113 6.13 17.86 0.09
CA LEU A 113 6.28 16.42 0.35
C LEU A 113 7.35 16.22 1.41
N VAL A 114 7.00 15.50 2.47
CA VAL A 114 7.94 15.10 3.53
C VAL A 114 8.43 13.67 3.26
N SER A 115 9.61 13.34 3.79
CA SER A 115 10.05 11.94 3.81
C SER A 115 9.02 11.10 4.55
N LYS A 116 8.48 10.07 3.91
CA LYS A 116 7.49 9.20 4.54
C LYS A 116 8.16 8.16 5.42
N SER A 117 7.56 7.88 6.56
CA SER A 117 7.99 6.84 7.48
C SER A 117 7.03 5.66 7.35
N LEU A 118 7.52 4.51 6.91
CA LEU A 118 6.69 3.33 6.75
C LEU A 118 6.94 2.34 7.90
N GLY A 119 5.84 1.79 8.42
CA GLY A 119 5.85 0.78 9.47
C GLY A 119 5.67 -0.64 8.92
N ILE A 120 5.89 -1.64 9.77
CA ILE A 120 5.42 -3.01 9.50
C ILE A 120 4.01 -3.18 10.07
N ILE A 121 3.32 -4.27 9.69
CA ILE A 121 2.10 -4.67 10.39
C ILE A 121 2.45 -4.99 11.84
N ASN A 122 1.81 -4.31 12.77
CA ASN A 122 1.81 -4.66 14.17
C ASN A 122 0.36 -4.73 14.65
N ILE A 123 -0.41 -5.74 14.21
CA ILE A 123 -1.76 -5.97 14.75
C ILE A 123 -1.61 -6.44 16.19
N ALA A 124 -1.57 -5.44 17.07
CA ALA A 124 -1.26 -5.65 18.46
C ALA A 124 -1.95 -4.64 19.38
N ALA A 125 -3.22 -4.35 19.14
CA ALA A 125 -4.03 -3.60 20.11
C ALA A 125 -5.49 -4.08 20.15
N LEU A 126 -5.73 -5.40 20.11
CA LEU A 126 -7.09 -5.93 20.31
C LEU A 126 -7.10 -7.11 21.29
N LYS A 127 -6.75 -6.80 22.53
CA LYS A 127 -7.45 -7.19 23.77
C LYS A 127 -6.64 -6.61 24.95
N ASN A 128 -7.14 -5.53 25.56
CA ASN A 128 -6.71 -4.98 26.86
C ASN A 128 -5.57 -3.95 27.00
N SER A 129 -5.28 -3.06 26.04
CA SER A 129 -4.65 -1.79 26.46
C SER A 129 -4.79 -0.60 25.52
N SER A 130 -4.82 0.57 26.16
CA SER A 130 -4.98 1.90 25.63
C SER A 130 -3.65 2.50 25.12
N ALA A 131 -3.12 1.99 24.01
CA ALA A 131 -2.13 2.69 23.19
C ALA A 131 -2.19 2.14 21.75
N VAL A 132 -2.82 2.91 20.86
CA VAL A 132 -3.06 2.57 19.46
C VAL A 132 -1.97 3.19 18.61
N GLN A 133 -1.09 2.41 17.97
CA GLN A 133 -0.43 2.77 16.71
C GLN A 133 0.13 1.51 15.99
N ALA A 134 -0.32 1.32 14.73
CA ALA A 134 0.37 0.72 13.57
C ALA A 134 -0.45 -0.34 12.80
N VAL A 135 -1.03 0.08 11.66
CA VAL A 135 -1.45 -0.75 10.51
C VAL A 135 -2.45 -1.88 10.83
N ASP A 136 -3.56 -1.56 11.53
CA ASP A 136 -4.70 -2.45 11.89
C ASP A 136 -5.49 -3.03 10.69
N GLN A 137 -4.92 -3.01 9.50
CA GLN A 137 -5.63 -3.15 8.24
C GLN A 137 -5.06 -4.22 7.31
N ALA A 138 -3.98 -4.90 7.70
CA ALA A 138 -3.41 -6.05 7.01
C ALA A 138 -3.12 -7.15 8.05
N VAL A 139 -3.59 -8.38 7.79
CA VAL A 139 -3.85 -9.37 8.85
C VAL A 139 -2.73 -10.39 9.02
N GLY A 140 -2.21 -10.50 10.24
CA GLY A 140 -1.36 -11.59 10.73
C GLY A 140 0.00 -11.11 11.26
N GLY A 141 1.02 -11.97 11.25
CA GLY A 141 2.35 -11.66 11.79
C GLY A 141 3.28 -11.00 10.77
N TRP A 142 4.59 -11.10 10.99
CA TRP A 142 5.59 -10.54 10.09
C TRP A 142 5.47 -11.06 8.67
N LEU A 143 5.76 -10.22 7.69
CA LEU A 143 5.90 -10.64 6.29
C LEU A 143 7.31 -10.34 5.80
N ILE A 144 8.13 -11.38 5.73
CA ILE A 144 9.52 -11.34 5.31
C ILE A 144 9.64 -11.90 3.89
N ASP A 145 10.25 -11.13 2.99
CA ASP A 145 10.47 -11.53 1.61
C ASP A 145 11.55 -12.62 1.47
N GLN A 146 11.70 -13.20 0.28
CA GLN A 146 12.69 -14.26 0.03
C GLN A 146 14.15 -13.78 0.13
N ALA A 147 14.39 -12.48 0.26
CA ALA A 147 15.70 -11.89 0.54
C ALA A 147 15.92 -11.58 2.03
N GLY A 148 14.99 -11.99 2.91
CA GLY A 148 15.10 -11.79 4.35
C GLY A 148 14.71 -10.38 4.82
N ASN A 149 14.07 -9.57 3.96
CA ASN A 149 13.68 -8.20 4.30
C ASN A 149 12.21 -8.12 4.71
N PRO A 150 11.87 -7.30 5.72
CA PRO A 150 10.48 -7.06 6.08
C PRO A 150 9.73 -6.29 4.99
N THR A 151 8.43 -6.56 4.91
CA THR A 151 7.47 -5.79 4.11
C THR A 151 6.92 -4.66 4.94
N TYR A 152 6.92 -3.46 4.36
CA TYR A 152 6.45 -2.23 4.99
C TYR A 152 5.14 -1.77 4.39
N TYR A 153 4.37 -0.99 5.14
CA TYR A 153 3.02 -0.59 4.78
C TYR A 153 2.82 0.92 4.97
N ASP A 154 1.95 1.49 4.14
CA ASP A 154 1.55 2.89 4.19
C ASP A 154 0.05 2.98 3.91
N ILE A 155 -0.62 3.92 4.59
CA ILE A 155 -2.02 4.27 4.36
C ILE A 155 -2.08 5.75 4.03
N SER A 156 -2.67 6.09 2.89
CA SER A 156 -2.81 7.46 2.42
C SER A 156 -4.24 7.76 2.00
N VAL A 157 -4.64 9.03 2.10
CA VAL A 157 -5.99 9.48 1.78
C VAL A 157 -5.95 10.65 0.80
N ASN A 158 -6.90 10.71 -0.13
CA ASN A 158 -6.97 11.83 -1.09
C ASN A 158 -7.49 13.12 -0.44
N GLU A 159 -7.51 14.21 -1.23
CA GLU A 159 -7.92 15.53 -0.75
C GLU A 159 -9.36 15.56 -0.19
N PRO A 160 -10.39 15.02 -0.86
CA PRO A 160 -11.73 14.89 -0.28
C PRO A 160 -11.76 14.21 1.10
N SER A 161 -11.04 13.10 1.27
CA SER A 161 -10.94 12.41 2.56
C SER A 161 -10.30 13.29 3.62
N TYR A 162 -9.18 13.91 3.29
CA TYR A 162 -8.43 14.81 4.17
C TYR A 162 -9.29 16.00 4.61
N ASN A 163 -9.94 16.67 3.66
CA ASN A 163 -10.79 17.82 3.92
C ASN A 163 -11.96 17.45 4.83
N TYR A 164 -12.58 16.28 4.63
CA TYR A 164 -13.63 15.79 5.53
C TYR A 164 -13.10 15.57 6.96
N ILE A 165 -11.94 14.92 7.11
CA ILE A 165 -11.32 14.67 8.41
C ILE A 165 -11.00 15.99 9.13
N VAL A 166 -10.40 16.95 8.42
CA VAL A 166 -9.98 18.24 8.99
C VAL A 166 -11.17 19.12 9.33
N ALA A 167 -12.14 19.25 8.43
CA ALA A 167 -13.32 20.10 8.63
C ALA A 167 -14.20 19.63 9.82
N ASN A 168 -14.21 18.34 10.09
CA ASN A 168 -14.95 17.75 11.21
C ASN A 168 -14.07 17.51 12.47
N HIS A 169 -12.81 17.95 12.44
CA HIS A 169 -11.83 17.74 13.52
C HIS A 169 -11.63 16.27 13.94
N LEU A 170 -11.87 15.33 13.02
CA LEU A 170 -11.81 13.88 13.30
C LEU A 170 -10.37 13.36 13.42
N TYR A 171 -9.36 14.22 13.25
CA TYR A 171 -7.97 13.92 13.59
C TYR A 171 -7.70 13.88 15.11
N ASN A 172 -8.62 14.45 15.90
CA ASN A 172 -8.53 14.52 17.35
C ASN A 172 -9.28 13.34 18.00
N ALA A 173 -8.58 12.56 18.83
CA ALA A 173 -9.14 11.36 19.46
C ALA A 173 -10.33 11.65 20.40
N ASP A 174 -10.34 12.81 21.07
CA ASP A 174 -11.43 13.19 22.00
C ASP A 174 -12.71 13.58 21.25
N ILE A 175 -12.58 13.99 19.98
CA ILE A 175 -13.69 14.34 19.10
C ILE A 175 -14.21 13.07 18.41
N VAL A 176 -13.32 12.34 17.75
CA VAL A 176 -13.71 11.16 16.95
C VAL A 176 -14.27 10.02 17.82
N SER A 177 -13.84 9.91 19.09
CA SER A 177 -14.39 8.91 20.02
C SER A 177 -15.85 9.17 20.41
N LYS A 178 -16.31 10.43 20.31
CA LYS A 178 -17.69 10.85 20.59
C LYS A 178 -18.55 10.94 19.33
N ALA A 179 -17.94 10.85 18.14
CA ALA A 179 -18.67 10.85 16.88
C ALA A 179 -19.54 9.59 16.79
N ASN A 180 -20.86 9.80 16.71
CA ASN A 180 -21.85 8.74 16.54
C ASN A 180 -22.30 8.59 15.07
N HIS A 181 -21.86 9.48 14.20
CA HIS A 181 -22.10 9.43 12.76
C HIS A 181 -20.88 9.96 12.00
N ILE A 182 -20.15 9.05 11.35
CA ILE A 182 -19.13 9.37 10.36
C ILE A 182 -19.65 8.85 9.02
N ASN A 183 -19.63 9.72 8.02
CA ASN A 183 -20.11 9.42 6.68
C ASN A 183 -19.33 10.29 5.69
N PHE A 184 -18.33 9.70 5.04
CA PHE A 184 -17.54 10.39 4.05
C PHE A 184 -18.39 10.80 2.84
N PRO A 185 -18.07 11.92 2.17
CA PRO A 185 -18.71 12.29 0.91
C PRO A 185 -18.29 11.34 -0.21
N ASN A 186 -18.98 11.40 -1.36
CA ASN A 186 -18.50 10.74 -2.57
C ASN A 186 -17.19 11.38 -3.05
N GLY A 187 -16.35 10.60 -3.73
CA GLY A 187 -15.05 11.04 -4.26
C GLY A 187 -13.89 10.83 -3.28
N VAL A 188 -14.13 10.30 -2.08
CA VAL A 188 -13.05 9.90 -1.16
C VAL A 188 -12.35 8.66 -1.68
N ILE A 189 -11.01 8.66 -1.55
CA ILE A 189 -10.15 7.53 -1.87
C ILE A 189 -9.22 7.29 -0.68
N GLU A 190 -9.11 6.02 -0.30
CA GLU A 190 -8.09 5.52 0.59
C GLU A 190 -7.18 4.55 -0.17
N ILE A 191 -5.88 4.71 0.04
CA ILE A 191 -4.85 3.84 -0.49
C ILE A 191 -4.22 3.10 0.67
N LYS A 192 -4.18 1.78 0.58
CA LYS A 192 -3.24 0.98 1.37
C LYS A 192 -2.19 0.42 0.44
N SER A 193 -0.94 0.41 0.87
CA SER A 193 0.17 -0.07 0.05
C SER A 193 1.12 -0.90 0.88
N SER A 194 1.69 -1.93 0.25
CA SER A 194 2.75 -2.77 0.80
C SER A 194 4.00 -2.64 -0.08
N TRP A 195 5.15 -2.58 0.58
CA TRP A 195 6.43 -2.18 0.00
C TRP A 195 7.53 -3.12 0.45
N ARG A 196 8.39 -3.53 -0.49
CA ARG A 196 9.61 -4.28 -0.17
C ARG A 196 10.85 -3.41 -0.36
N ILE A 197 11.90 -3.71 0.39
CA ILE A 197 13.23 -3.13 0.13
C ILE A 197 13.74 -3.65 -1.23
N LEU A 198 14.27 -2.76 -2.06
CA LEU A 198 14.96 -3.09 -3.31
C LEU A 198 16.47 -2.97 -3.09
N PRO A 199 17.17 -4.05 -2.68
CA PRO A 199 18.61 -4.01 -2.51
C PRO A 199 19.35 -3.87 -3.86
N PRO A 200 20.64 -3.50 -3.84
CA PRO A 200 21.48 -3.51 -5.04
C PRO A 200 21.38 -4.85 -5.78
N GLY A 201 21.21 -4.81 -7.11
CA GLY A 201 21.07 -6.00 -7.96
C GLY A 201 19.63 -6.42 -8.26
N VAL A 202 18.64 -5.90 -7.54
CA VAL A 202 17.22 -6.06 -7.94
C VAL A 202 16.89 -5.07 -9.05
N ASN A 203 16.18 -5.54 -10.08
CA ASN A 203 15.75 -4.68 -11.17
C ASN A 203 14.61 -3.74 -10.74
N ALA A 204 14.98 -2.56 -10.23
CA ALA A 204 14.04 -1.53 -9.81
C ALA A 204 13.17 -0.98 -10.97
N SER A 205 13.56 -1.17 -12.24
CA SER A 205 12.78 -0.71 -13.40
C SER A 205 11.44 -1.44 -13.57
N ARG A 206 11.16 -2.43 -12.73
CA ARG A 206 9.91 -3.20 -12.71
C ARG A 206 8.93 -2.74 -11.64
N TYR A 207 9.31 -1.76 -10.82
CA TYR A 207 8.53 -1.33 -9.66
C TYR A 207 8.16 0.14 -9.76
N LEU A 208 6.99 0.49 -9.23
CA LEU A 208 6.76 1.83 -8.70
C LEU A 208 7.63 1.97 -7.45
N THR A 209 8.49 2.99 -7.43
CA THR A 209 9.49 3.12 -6.37
C THR A 209 9.30 4.37 -5.53
N ARG A 210 9.93 4.36 -4.36
CA ARG A 210 10.04 5.52 -3.48
C ARG A 210 11.26 5.38 -2.57
N LEU A 211 11.80 6.51 -2.12
CA LEU A 211 12.59 6.57 -0.90
C LEU A 211 11.66 6.76 0.30
N ALA A 212 12.01 6.14 1.42
CA ALA A 212 11.28 6.25 2.67
C ALA A 212 12.19 5.95 3.87
N GLN A 213 11.85 6.51 5.03
CA GLN A 213 12.34 6.02 6.31
C GLN A 213 11.58 4.74 6.67
N VAL A 214 12.30 3.71 7.09
CA VAL A 214 11.73 2.42 7.49
C VAL A 214 12.31 2.00 8.83
N ALA A 215 11.49 1.37 9.68
CA ALA A 215 11.96 0.82 10.95
C ALA A 215 12.94 -0.35 10.72
N THR A 216 13.99 -0.44 11.54
CA THR A 216 14.93 -1.57 11.57
C THR A 216 14.67 -2.44 12.79
N PHE A 217 15.00 -3.74 12.71
CA PHE A 217 14.68 -4.73 13.73
C PHE A 217 15.86 -5.68 13.98
N ASN A 218 15.92 -6.26 15.18
CA ASN A 218 16.80 -7.40 15.47
C ASN A 218 16.13 -8.74 15.10
N ASP A 219 16.83 -9.86 15.30
CA ASP A 219 16.36 -11.20 14.95
C ASP A 219 15.09 -11.64 15.71
N GLN A 220 14.79 -11.00 16.83
CA GLN A 220 13.57 -11.20 17.62
C GLN A 220 12.43 -10.27 17.18
N GLY A 221 12.63 -9.46 16.14
CA GLY A 221 11.65 -8.50 15.62
C GLY A 221 11.41 -7.30 16.53
N GLN A 222 12.32 -7.03 17.45
CA GLN A 222 12.30 -5.83 18.27
C GLN A 222 12.90 -4.67 17.48
N ARG A 223 12.23 -3.53 17.47
CA ARG A 223 12.69 -2.34 16.75
C ARG A 223 14.03 -1.85 17.33
N THR A 224 15.04 -1.71 16.48
CA THR A 224 16.37 -1.23 16.83
C THR A 224 16.65 0.21 16.37
N GLY A 225 15.83 0.73 15.46
CA GLY A 225 16.04 2.06 14.89
C GLY A 225 15.16 2.35 13.67
N ALA A 226 15.67 3.21 12.81
CA ALA A 226 15.13 3.48 11.49
C ALA A 226 16.28 3.81 10.51
N THR A 227 16.08 3.52 9.24
CA THR A 227 17.02 3.83 8.16
C THR A 227 16.24 4.31 6.93
N GLU A 228 16.90 5.06 6.05
CA GLU A 228 16.37 5.28 4.71
C GLU A 228 16.50 3.99 3.88
N ALA A 229 15.48 3.68 3.09
CA ALA A 229 15.49 2.56 2.16
C ALA A 229 14.83 2.95 0.83
N TYR A 230 15.34 2.34 -0.26
CA TYR A 230 14.71 2.40 -1.57
C TYR A 230 13.73 1.24 -1.71
N LEU A 231 12.46 1.56 -1.92
CA LEU A 231 11.36 0.60 -1.84
C LEU A 231 10.68 0.43 -3.20
N GLY A 232 10.15 -0.78 -3.42
CA GLY A 232 9.30 -1.13 -4.55
C GLY A 232 7.91 -1.54 -4.08
N LEU A 233 6.87 -1.00 -4.72
CA LEU A 233 5.49 -1.33 -4.42
C LEU A 233 5.20 -2.79 -4.81
N VAL A 234 4.73 -3.58 -3.86
CA VAL A 234 4.38 -5.00 -4.07
C VAL A 234 2.89 -5.26 -4.00
N GLY A 235 2.11 -4.45 -3.28
CA GLY A 235 0.66 -4.57 -3.22
C GLY A 235 -0.02 -3.23 -3.00
N LEU A 236 -1.24 -3.09 -3.52
CA LEU A 236 -1.99 -1.84 -3.48
C LEU A 236 -3.49 -2.13 -3.38
N HIS A 237 -4.14 -1.53 -2.40
CA HIS A 237 -5.59 -1.39 -2.34
C HIS A 237 -5.95 0.05 -2.68
N ILE A 238 -6.83 0.22 -3.67
CA ILE A 238 -7.49 1.49 -3.97
C ILE A 238 -8.96 1.34 -3.58
N ILE A 239 -9.39 2.12 -2.60
CA ILE A 239 -10.68 1.99 -1.94
C ILE A 239 -11.42 3.29 -2.15
N THR A 240 -12.52 3.28 -2.90
CA THR A 240 -13.18 4.52 -3.36
C THR A 240 -14.66 4.54 -3.04
N LYS A 241 -15.13 5.65 -2.47
CA LYS A 241 -16.55 5.90 -2.27
C LYS A 241 -17.09 6.68 -3.45
N VAL A 242 -18.04 6.09 -4.16
CA VAL A 242 -18.65 6.70 -5.35
C VAL A 242 -20.16 6.69 -5.25
N ASN A 243 -20.79 7.60 -6.00
CA ASN A 243 -22.24 7.72 -5.99
C ASN A 243 -22.92 6.39 -6.35
N GLY A 244 -23.92 5.99 -5.56
CA GLY A 244 -24.61 4.70 -5.69
C GLY A 244 -23.93 3.51 -4.98
N TYR A 245 -22.76 3.70 -4.38
CA TYR A 245 -21.99 2.65 -3.68
C TYR A 245 -21.64 3.06 -2.25
N PRO A 246 -22.61 3.07 -1.32
CA PRO A 246 -22.36 3.46 0.07
C PRO A 246 -21.41 2.51 0.82
N GLN A 247 -21.22 1.27 0.34
CA GLN A 247 -20.23 0.30 0.87
C GLN A 247 -18.89 0.32 0.14
N TRP A 248 -18.67 1.33 -0.72
CA TRP A 248 -17.45 1.59 -1.47
C TRP A 248 -17.11 0.51 -2.52
N ILE A 249 -16.19 0.83 -3.42
CA ILE A 249 -15.60 -0.11 -4.39
C ILE A 249 -14.13 -0.35 -3.99
N TRP A 250 -13.71 -1.61 -4.08
CA TRP A 250 -12.45 -2.11 -3.55
C TRP A 250 -11.63 -2.73 -4.68
N SER A 251 -10.56 -2.05 -5.09
CA SER A 251 -9.69 -2.49 -6.18
C SER A 251 -8.35 -2.98 -5.62
N THR A 252 -8.02 -4.26 -5.83
CA THR A 252 -6.80 -4.87 -5.29
C THR A 252 -5.81 -5.18 -6.40
N PHE A 253 -4.62 -4.58 -6.34
CA PHE A 253 -3.52 -4.78 -7.29
C PHE A 253 -2.28 -5.38 -6.62
N GLU A 254 -1.52 -6.14 -7.39
CA GLU A 254 -0.25 -6.71 -6.98
C GLU A 254 0.82 -6.53 -8.05
N GLN A 255 2.08 -6.51 -7.61
CA GLN A 255 3.23 -6.64 -8.50
C GLN A 255 3.37 -8.10 -8.94
N ILE A 256 3.61 -8.34 -10.23
CA ILE A 256 3.53 -9.69 -10.84
C ILE A 256 4.64 -10.66 -10.39
N ASP A 257 5.74 -10.13 -9.87
CA ASP A 257 6.88 -10.88 -9.34
C ASP A 257 6.71 -11.17 -7.85
N ASN A 258 5.54 -11.00 -7.25
CA ASN A 258 5.28 -11.41 -5.86
C ASN A 258 5.28 -12.93 -5.71
N VAL A 259 4.38 -13.58 -6.47
CA VAL A 259 4.14 -15.03 -6.48
C VAL A 259 3.77 -15.44 -7.92
N PRO A 260 4.02 -16.70 -8.32
CA PRO A 260 3.64 -17.18 -9.64
C PRO A 260 2.12 -17.20 -9.85
N PRO A 261 1.65 -17.15 -11.12
CA PRO A 261 0.26 -17.40 -11.43
C PRO A 261 -0.14 -18.83 -11.07
N LYS A 262 -1.43 -19.05 -10.84
CA LYS A 262 -2.01 -20.39 -10.76
C LYS A 262 -2.62 -20.78 -12.09
N VAL A 263 -2.45 -22.05 -12.46
CA VAL A 263 -3.08 -22.66 -13.63
C VAL A 263 -3.70 -24.00 -13.26
N GLN A 264 -4.67 -24.44 -14.04
CA GLN A 264 -5.24 -25.78 -13.89
C GLN A 264 -4.40 -26.80 -14.66
N VAL A 265 -3.90 -27.81 -13.94
CA VAL A 265 -3.25 -28.99 -14.51
C VAL A 265 -3.99 -30.20 -13.97
N ASN A 266 -4.57 -31.02 -14.87
CA ASN A 266 -5.35 -32.20 -14.50
C ASN A 266 -6.47 -31.92 -13.48
N GLY A 267 -7.15 -30.77 -13.62
CA GLY A 267 -8.24 -30.35 -12.72
C GLY A 267 -7.79 -29.82 -11.35
N GLN A 268 -6.49 -29.69 -11.11
CA GLN A 268 -5.93 -29.12 -9.88
C GLN A 268 -5.27 -27.78 -10.14
N TRP A 269 -5.48 -26.82 -9.24
CA TRP A 269 -4.79 -25.54 -9.29
C TRP A 269 -3.36 -25.69 -8.78
N VAL A 270 -2.38 -25.39 -9.64
CA VAL A 270 -0.95 -25.45 -9.32
C VAL A 270 -0.28 -24.12 -9.60
N ASP A 271 0.74 -23.79 -8.80
CA ASP A 271 1.59 -22.62 -9.03
C ASP A 271 2.48 -22.86 -10.27
N GLN A 272 2.54 -21.90 -11.20
CA GLN A 272 3.30 -22.00 -12.44
C GLN A 272 4.40 -20.92 -12.51
N PRO A 273 5.55 -21.12 -11.84
CA PRO A 273 6.65 -20.18 -11.89
C PRO A 273 7.27 -20.10 -13.29
N ALA A 274 7.54 -18.87 -13.74
CA ALA A 274 8.26 -18.63 -14.98
C ALA A 274 9.74 -19.05 -14.84
N PRO A 275 10.33 -19.76 -15.83
CA PRO A 275 11.73 -20.15 -15.78
C PRO A 275 12.67 -18.96 -15.57
N GLY A 276 13.61 -19.10 -14.62
CA GLY A 276 14.60 -18.06 -14.31
C GLY A 276 14.06 -16.83 -13.56
N MET A 277 12.78 -16.82 -13.18
CA MET A 277 12.20 -15.72 -12.41
C MET A 277 12.33 -15.95 -10.91
N ALA A 278 12.97 -15.00 -10.21
CA ALA A 278 13.01 -14.97 -8.76
C ALA A 278 11.81 -14.16 -8.23
N TYR A 279 10.85 -14.86 -7.64
CA TYR A 279 9.68 -14.23 -7.02
C TYR A 279 10.02 -13.67 -5.64
N SER A 280 9.38 -12.55 -5.29
CA SER A 280 9.61 -11.78 -4.07
C SER A 280 9.23 -12.55 -2.82
N TYR A 281 8.14 -13.33 -2.88
CA TYR A 281 7.58 -14.04 -1.73
C TYR A 281 7.38 -15.52 -1.95
N PHE A 282 7.65 -16.07 -3.14
CA PHE A 282 7.43 -17.49 -3.43
C PHE A 282 8.73 -18.30 -3.39
N ASN A 283 8.66 -19.49 -2.77
CA ASN A 283 9.74 -20.48 -2.77
C ASN A 283 9.21 -21.80 -3.34
N PRO A 284 9.72 -22.29 -4.50
CA PRO A 284 9.25 -23.53 -5.11
C PRO A 284 9.54 -24.78 -4.28
N ASN A 285 10.48 -24.72 -3.34
CA ASN A 285 10.88 -25.83 -2.49
C ASN A 285 10.21 -25.78 -1.10
N ALA A 286 9.34 -24.80 -0.84
CA ALA A 286 8.65 -24.69 0.44
C ALA A 286 7.65 -25.85 0.62
N PRO A 287 7.67 -26.55 1.78
CA PRO A 287 6.64 -27.54 2.08
C PRO A 287 5.25 -26.90 2.10
N ALA A 288 4.23 -27.59 1.57
CA ALA A 288 2.87 -27.05 1.48
C ALA A 288 2.30 -26.55 2.82
N ALA A 289 2.64 -27.21 3.93
CA ALA A 289 2.21 -26.81 5.28
C ALA A 289 2.83 -25.49 5.79
N THR A 290 3.89 -25.00 5.13
CA THR A 290 4.55 -23.74 5.48
C THR A 290 4.06 -22.56 4.64
N LEU A 291 3.33 -22.83 3.56
CA LEU A 291 2.80 -21.79 2.68
C LEU A 291 1.78 -20.93 3.43
N ASN A 292 1.88 -19.61 3.25
CA ASN A 292 0.96 -18.64 3.85
C ASN A 292 0.85 -18.82 5.37
N GLN A 293 1.97 -19.10 6.04
CA GLN A 293 2.07 -19.16 7.50
C GLN A 293 2.97 -18.05 8.03
N SER A 294 2.51 -17.38 9.09
CA SER A 294 3.30 -16.40 9.82
C SER A 294 4.52 -17.08 10.46
N PRO A 295 5.71 -16.44 10.46
CA PRO A 295 6.90 -17.02 11.07
C PRO A 295 6.94 -16.78 12.58
N CYS A 296 6.01 -15.99 13.11
CA CYS A 296 5.85 -15.65 14.51
C CYS A 296 4.43 -15.95 14.99
N ASP A 297 4.31 -16.20 16.29
CA ASP A 297 3.03 -16.30 16.99
C ASP A 297 2.80 -15.05 17.83
N TRP A 298 1.56 -14.60 17.86
CA TRP A 298 1.16 -13.47 18.68
C TRP A 298 1.06 -13.89 20.14
N GLN A 299 1.76 -13.15 21.01
CA GLN A 299 1.77 -13.38 22.45
C GLN A 299 1.49 -12.08 23.20
N THR A 300 0.72 -12.16 24.27
CA THR A 300 0.51 -11.02 25.17
C THR A 300 1.76 -10.82 26.03
N GLN A 301 2.38 -9.66 25.95
CA GLN A 301 3.48 -9.22 26.82
C GLN A 301 3.06 -7.94 27.54
N GLY A 302 2.63 -8.09 28.79
CA GLY A 302 2.03 -7.00 29.56
C GLY A 302 0.73 -6.52 28.91
N THR A 303 0.69 -5.25 28.54
CA THR A 303 -0.43 -4.59 27.88
C THR A 303 -0.40 -4.71 26.36
N GLN A 304 0.70 -5.17 25.78
CA GLN A 304 0.92 -5.21 24.33
C GLN A 304 0.83 -6.64 23.82
N MET A 305 0.38 -6.79 22.57
CA MET A 305 0.64 -8.02 21.83
C MET A 305 1.99 -7.86 21.12
N VAL A 306 2.79 -8.91 21.11
CA VAL A 306 4.07 -8.93 20.41
C VAL A 306 4.09 -10.18 19.56
N CYS A 307 4.49 -10.05 18.29
CA CYS A 307 4.74 -11.23 17.47
C CYS A 307 6.10 -11.78 17.87
N VAL A 308 6.14 -13.00 18.40
CA VAL A 308 7.34 -13.66 18.87
C VAL A 308 7.71 -14.76 17.88
N PRO A 309 8.98 -14.87 17.43
CA PRO A 309 9.36 -15.92 16.49
C PRO A 309 8.96 -17.31 16.99
N LYS A 310 8.47 -18.14 16.07
CA LYS A 310 8.26 -19.57 16.33
C LYS A 310 9.60 -20.26 16.58
N PRO A 311 9.62 -21.41 17.28
CA PRO A 311 10.83 -22.21 17.40
C PRO A 311 11.46 -22.48 16.02
N GLY A 312 12.73 -22.11 15.85
CA GLY A 312 13.47 -22.27 14.60
C GLY A 312 13.29 -21.16 13.56
N THR A 313 12.59 -20.06 13.89
CA THR A 313 12.46 -18.89 13.02
C THR A 313 13.03 -17.62 13.68
N THR A 314 13.24 -16.60 12.86
CA THR A 314 13.70 -15.24 13.24
C THR A 314 12.97 -14.19 12.41
N PHE A 315 13.18 -12.91 12.70
CA PHE A 315 12.70 -11.76 11.91
C PHE A 315 13.33 -11.67 10.50
N GLN A 316 14.14 -12.64 10.10
CA GLN A 316 14.72 -12.75 8.76
C GLN A 316 14.31 -14.04 8.07
N THR A 317 13.51 -14.89 8.72
CA THR A 317 12.98 -16.12 8.13
C THR A 317 11.93 -15.77 7.07
N PRO A 318 12.17 -16.07 5.78
CA PRO A 318 11.23 -15.74 4.72
C PRO A 318 9.87 -16.43 4.89
N ASN A 319 8.81 -15.75 4.48
CA ASN A 319 7.47 -16.31 4.39
C ASN A 319 7.22 -16.77 2.96
N PRO A 320 7.24 -18.09 2.69
CA PRO A 320 6.85 -18.57 1.38
C PRO A 320 5.34 -18.39 1.23
N LEU A 321 4.97 -17.54 0.29
CA LEU A 321 3.60 -17.27 -0.09
C LEU A 321 3.27 -17.95 -1.40
N ASN A 322 2.02 -18.35 -1.53
CA ASN A 322 1.39 -18.49 -2.82
C ASN A 322 0.04 -17.78 -2.80
N ARG A 323 -0.55 -17.60 -3.98
CA ARG A 323 -1.96 -17.21 -4.05
C ARG A 323 -2.80 -18.38 -3.55
N PHE A 324 -3.88 -18.16 -2.81
CA PHE A 324 -4.82 -19.24 -2.48
C PHE A 324 -5.84 -19.41 -3.61
N THR A 325 -6.56 -18.34 -3.95
CA THR A 325 -7.58 -18.32 -5.00
C THR A 325 -6.98 -17.80 -6.30
N ALA A 326 -7.06 -18.58 -7.39
CA ALA A 326 -6.61 -18.12 -8.70
C ALA A 326 -7.34 -16.84 -9.14
N ILE A 327 -6.65 -15.95 -9.86
CA ILE A 327 -7.29 -14.77 -10.47
C ILE A 327 -8.31 -15.27 -11.50
N ALA A 328 -9.53 -14.72 -11.47
CA ALA A 328 -10.59 -15.13 -12.37
C ALA A 328 -10.18 -14.91 -13.84
N GLU A 329 -10.63 -15.80 -14.74
CA GLU A 329 -10.28 -15.75 -16.16
C GLU A 329 -10.64 -14.40 -16.81
N VAL A 330 -11.82 -13.87 -16.49
CA VAL A 330 -12.26 -12.54 -16.95
C VAL A 330 -11.29 -11.42 -16.50
N THR A 331 -10.84 -11.46 -15.25
CA THR A 331 -9.88 -10.50 -14.70
C THR A 331 -8.50 -10.67 -15.35
N ASN A 332 -8.07 -11.91 -15.63
CA ASN A 332 -6.84 -12.18 -16.39
C ASN A 332 -6.91 -11.65 -17.83
N GLY A 333 -8.08 -11.71 -18.47
CA GLY A 333 -8.34 -11.09 -19.77
C GLY A 333 -8.11 -9.58 -19.73
N VAL A 334 -8.72 -8.89 -18.76
CA VAL A 334 -8.54 -7.44 -18.55
C VAL A 334 -7.08 -7.10 -18.22
N ASN A 335 -6.43 -7.86 -17.33
CA ASN A 335 -5.01 -7.70 -17.03
C ASN A 335 -4.15 -7.80 -18.28
N SER A 336 -4.39 -8.79 -19.13
CA SER A 336 -3.65 -8.99 -20.37
C SER A 336 -3.82 -7.81 -21.32
N GLN A 337 -5.04 -7.28 -21.45
CA GLN A 337 -5.34 -6.11 -22.27
C GLN A 337 -4.57 -4.86 -21.80
N TYR A 338 -4.62 -4.51 -20.52
CA TYR A 338 -3.93 -3.32 -20.02
C TYR A 338 -2.41 -3.49 -20.01
N ARG A 339 -1.90 -4.64 -19.56
CA ARG A 339 -0.45 -4.88 -19.51
C ARG A 339 0.21 -4.95 -20.88
N SER A 340 -0.54 -5.28 -21.95
CA SER A 340 -0.06 -5.25 -23.34
C SER A 340 -0.39 -3.95 -24.08
N ASN A 341 -1.09 -3.00 -23.45
CA ASN A 341 -1.43 -1.72 -24.08
C ASN A 341 -0.14 -0.97 -24.49
N PRO A 342 -0.01 -0.52 -25.75
CA PRO A 342 1.16 0.21 -26.25
C PRO A 342 1.53 1.43 -25.40
N ASP A 343 0.55 2.18 -24.91
CA ASP A 343 0.74 3.40 -24.13
C ASP A 343 1.30 3.12 -22.72
N LEU A 344 1.08 1.91 -22.20
CA LEU A 344 1.64 1.47 -20.91
C LEU A 344 3.02 0.82 -21.04
N GLN A 345 3.52 0.55 -22.27
CA GLN A 345 4.80 -0.15 -22.42
C GLN A 345 6.01 0.66 -21.95
N ARG A 346 5.91 1.99 -21.92
CA ARG A 346 6.94 2.85 -21.31
C ARG A 346 6.88 2.90 -19.78
N SER A 347 5.79 2.42 -19.19
CA SER A 347 5.50 2.55 -17.77
C SER A 347 5.78 1.24 -17.03
N VAL A 348 6.15 1.37 -15.76
CA VAL A 348 6.29 0.22 -14.85
C VAL A 348 4.94 -0.45 -14.53
N LEU A 349 3.82 0.22 -14.82
CA LEU A 349 2.47 -0.28 -14.54
C LEU A 349 2.14 -1.60 -15.24
N LYS A 350 2.83 -1.93 -16.35
CA LYS A 350 2.71 -3.24 -17.03
C LYS A 350 3.18 -4.43 -16.19
N TYR A 351 3.91 -4.17 -15.09
CA TYR A 351 4.36 -5.16 -14.10
C TYR A 351 3.45 -5.28 -12.89
N TYR A 352 2.25 -4.69 -12.97
CA TYR A 352 1.19 -4.86 -11.98
C TYR A 352 0.00 -5.60 -12.60
N GLN A 353 -0.79 -6.23 -11.77
CA GLN A 353 -2.01 -6.94 -12.17
C GLN A 353 -3.12 -6.72 -11.13
N LEU A 354 -4.35 -6.58 -11.62
CA LEU A 354 -5.53 -6.59 -10.80
C LEU A 354 -5.79 -8.02 -10.31
N ILE A 355 -6.06 -8.17 -9.02
CA ILE A 355 -6.47 -9.43 -8.41
C ILE A 355 -7.99 -9.58 -8.47
N THR A 356 -8.70 -8.53 -8.03
CA THR A 356 -10.15 -8.44 -8.16
C THR A 356 -10.64 -7.02 -7.88
N THR A 357 -11.83 -6.71 -8.38
CA THR A 357 -12.62 -5.56 -7.96
C THR A 357 -13.82 -6.04 -7.15
N GLN A 358 -13.80 -5.80 -5.84
CA GLN A 358 -14.91 -6.14 -4.95
C GLN A 358 -15.87 -4.95 -4.81
N ARG A 359 -17.18 -5.22 -4.88
CA ARG A 359 -18.28 -4.23 -4.86
C ARG A 359 -19.55 -4.82 -4.24
N PRO A 360 -20.47 -4.00 -3.72
CA PRO A 360 -21.82 -4.46 -3.37
C PRO A 360 -22.63 -4.74 -4.64
N LEU A 361 -23.16 -5.96 -4.79
CA LEU A 361 -24.12 -6.29 -5.86
C LEU A 361 -25.50 -5.64 -5.65
N MET A 362 -25.89 -5.42 -4.39
CA MET A 362 -27.17 -4.84 -3.99
C MET A 362 -26.97 -3.68 -3.01
N PRO A 363 -26.33 -2.57 -3.42
CA PRO A 363 -25.90 -1.48 -2.52
C PRO A 363 -27.04 -0.83 -1.72
N ASN A 364 -28.26 -0.87 -2.25
CA ASN A 364 -29.44 -0.22 -1.66
C ASN A 364 -30.38 -1.18 -0.93
N ASN A 365 -29.97 -2.44 -0.69
CA ASN A 365 -30.83 -3.42 -0.03
C ASN A 365 -30.84 -3.21 1.50
N PRO A 366 -31.95 -2.73 2.11
CA PRO A 366 -31.99 -2.47 3.54
C PRO A 366 -31.85 -3.73 4.40
N SER A 367 -32.24 -4.89 3.87
CA SER A 367 -32.11 -6.19 4.56
C SER A 367 -30.69 -6.76 4.50
N ASN A 368 -29.81 -6.17 3.68
CA ASN A 368 -28.39 -6.52 3.61
C ASN A 368 -27.55 -5.23 3.56
N PRO A 369 -27.25 -4.62 4.72
CA PRO A 369 -26.52 -3.35 4.79
C PRO A 369 -25.13 -3.37 4.14
N LEU A 370 -24.54 -4.56 3.97
CA LEU A 370 -23.25 -4.74 3.29
C LEU A 370 -23.40 -4.84 1.76
N GLY A 371 -24.61 -4.96 1.25
CA GLY A 371 -24.92 -4.94 -0.18
C GLY A 371 -24.41 -6.16 -0.96
N GLN A 372 -24.20 -7.30 -0.30
CA GLN A 372 -23.67 -8.55 -0.89
C GLN A 372 -22.32 -8.36 -1.61
N PRO A 373 -21.19 -8.48 -0.87
CA PRO A 373 -19.85 -8.41 -1.45
C PRO A 373 -19.69 -9.37 -2.61
N THR A 374 -19.25 -8.85 -3.75
CA THR A 374 -19.06 -9.63 -4.97
C THR A 374 -17.76 -9.19 -5.65
N PRO A 375 -16.90 -10.12 -6.10
CA PRO A 375 -16.82 -11.49 -5.61
C PRO A 375 -16.73 -11.51 -4.07
N ALA A 376 -17.14 -12.62 -3.45
CA ALA A 376 -17.17 -12.72 -1.98
C ALA A 376 -15.77 -12.60 -1.36
N LEU A 377 -14.76 -13.11 -2.06
CA LEU A 377 -13.36 -13.10 -1.64
C LEU A 377 -12.58 -11.96 -2.33
N SER A 378 -11.72 -11.31 -1.56
CA SER A 378 -10.68 -10.40 -2.06
C SER A 378 -9.45 -10.54 -1.16
N ALA A 379 -8.32 -10.94 -1.74
CA ALA A 379 -7.10 -11.20 -0.99
C ALA A 379 -5.86 -10.78 -1.79
N ASN A 380 -5.10 -9.82 -1.26
CA ASN A 380 -3.76 -9.51 -1.71
C ASN A 380 -2.76 -10.41 -0.98
N VAL A 381 -1.86 -11.07 -1.69
CA VAL A 381 -0.90 -11.99 -1.06
C VAL A 381 0.02 -11.30 -0.05
N THR A 382 0.20 -9.98 -0.13
CA THR A 382 1.06 -9.22 0.79
C THR A 382 0.32 -8.46 1.89
N MET A 383 -1.02 -8.40 1.85
CA MET A 383 -1.82 -7.72 2.89
C MET A 383 -2.74 -8.69 3.65
N GLU A 384 -3.23 -9.71 2.97
CA GLU A 384 -4.07 -10.77 3.55
C GLU A 384 -3.38 -12.14 3.47
N SER A 385 -2.04 -12.11 3.51
CA SER A 385 -1.13 -13.25 3.33
C SER A 385 -1.59 -14.52 4.04
N TYR A 386 -2.07 -14.36 5.28
CA TYR A 386 -2.39 -15.44 6.22
C TYR A 386 -3.88 -15.76 6.34
N ILE A 387 -4.75 -15.01 5.66
CA ILE A 387 -6.21 -15.16 5.74
C ILE A 387 -6.89 -15.22 4.36
N GLN A 388 -6.11 -15.42 3.29
CA GLN A 388 -6.59 -15.43 1.90
C GLN A 388 -7.87 -16.26 1.68
N PRO A 389 -8.05 -17.48 2.25
CA PRO A 389 -9.24 -18.30 2.02
C PRO A 389 -10.57 -17.65 2.45
N ASN A 390 -10.51 -16.73 3.42
CA ASN A 390 -11.68 -16.11 4.06
C ASN A 390 -11.68 -14.58 3.94
N SER A 391 -10.73 -14.02 3.20
CA SER A 391 -10.54 -12.57 3.14
C SER A 391 -11.60 -11.89 2.28
N SER A 392 -12.14 -10.78 2.80
CA SER A 392 -13.07 -9.91 2.09
C SER A 392 -12.92 -8.49 2.62
N CYS A 393 -12.54 -7.56 1.74
CA CYS A 393 -12.29 -6.17 2.11
C CYS A 393 -13.56 -5.54 2.69
N MET A 394 -14.70 -5.70 2.01
CA MET A 394 -16.00 -5.21 2.46
C MET A 394 -16.38 -5.80 3.83
N ASN A 395 -16.27 -7.12 4.03
CA ASN A 395 -16.60 -7.73 5.32
C ASN A 395 -15.71 -7.17 6.44
N CYS A 396 -14.39 -7.15 6.23
CA CYS A 396 -13.44 -6.65 7.22
C CYS A 396 -13.68 -5.18 7.55
N HIS A 397 -13.90 -4.34 6.54
CA HIS A 397 -14.07 -2.91 6.71
C HIS A 397 -15.45 -2.51 7.21
N SER A 398 -16.49 -3.34 7.03
CA SER A 398 -17.79 -3.15 7.69
C SER A 398 -17.69 -3.09 9.21
N MET A 399 -16.58 -3.59 9.76
CA MET A 399 -16.29 -3.59 11.18
C MET A 399 -15.56 -2.35 11.69
N ALA A 400 -15.14 -1.45 10.80
CA ALA A 400 -14.33 -0.30 11.17
C ALA A 400 -15.04 0.62 12.17
N THR A 401 -14.31 0.98 13.23
CA THR A 401 -14.70 1.99 14.20
C THR A 401 -13.53 2.95 14.47
N PRO A 402 -13.78 4.18 14.92
CA PRO A 402 -12.72 5.06 15.40
C PRO A 402 -12.02 4.53 16.66
N VAL A 403 -10.96 5.23 17.07
CA VAL A 403 -10.36 5.00 18.39
C VAL A 403 -11.39 5.27 19.50
N LYS A 404 -11.48 4.36 20.48
CA LYS A 404 -12.39 4.46 21.65
C LYS A 404 -13.88 4.69 21.31
N SER A 405 -14.34 4.28 20.13
CA SER A 405 -15.76 4.37 19.72
C SER A 405 -16.32 3.00 19.34
N ILE A 406 -17.60 2.81 19.65
CA ILE A 406 -18.40 1.63 19.24
C ILE A 406 -19.13 1.86 17.91
N TYR A 407 -19.23 3.11 17.45
CA TYR A 407 -19.93 3.47 16.22
C TYR A 407 -19.05 3.22 15.00
N LYS A 408 -19.69 2.87 13.88
CA LYS A 408 -19.00 2.59 12.62
C LYS A 408 -18.44 3.86 12.00
N SER A 409 -17.30 3.72 11.33
CA SER A 409 -16.60 4.82 10.64
C SER A 409 -16.64 4.69 9.12
N ASP A 410 -17.81 4.35 8.58
CA ASP A 410 -18.06 4.34 7.13
C ASP A 410 -16.98 3.57 6.35
N PHE A 411 -16.75 2.31 6.75
CA PHE A 411 -15.77 1.40 6.16
C PHE A 411 -14.29 1.81 6.31
N SER A 412 -13.96 2.89 7.02
CA SER A 412 -12.59 3.37 7.16
C SER A 412 -11.99 3.12 8.54
N TYR A 413 -10.80 2.51 8.60
CA TYR A 413 -10.02 2.44 9.85
C TYR A 413 -9.05 3.61 10.03
N VAL A 414 -9.00 4.60 9.12
CA VAL A 414 -8.04 5.72 9.27
C VAL A 414 -8.26 6.51 10.56
N PHE A 415 -9.49 6.51 11.08
CA PHE A 415 -9.83 7.13 12.36
C PHE A 415 -9.29 6.41 13.60
N LYS A 416 -8.69 5.22 13.45
CA LYS A 416 -7.89 4.60 14.52
C LYS A 416 -6.61 5.38 14.80
N PHE A 417 -6.11 6.16 13.83
CA PHE A 417 -4.87 6.90 13.96
C PHE A 417 -5.02 8.25 14.68
N ALA A 418 -6.25 8.68 14.99
CA ALA A 418 -6.51 9.93 15.71
C ALA A 418 -5.78 9.99 17.06
N GLN A 419 -5.17 11.15 17.33
CA GLN A 419 -4.30 11.37 18.48
C GLN A 419 -5.01 12.23 19.53
N ALA A 420 -4.77 11.94 20.82
CA ALA A 420 -5.34 12.72 21.92
C ALA A 420 -4.62 14.07 22.06
N PRO A 421 -5.31 15.17 22.39
CA PRO A 421 -4.70 16.46 22.70
C PRO A 421 -3.61 16.40 23.78
N ALA A 422 -2.66 17.33 23.73
CA ALA A 422 -1.73 17.54 24.84
C ALA A 422 -2.51 17.97 26.09
N GLY A 423 -2.58 17.10 27.11
CA GLY A 423 -3.16 17.41 28.41
C GLY A 423 -4.55 16.83 28.67
N LYS A 424 -4.60 15.53 28.99
CA LYS A 424 -5.13 15.02 30.27
C LYS A 424 -4.26 13.83 30.67
N THR A 425 -3.26 14.08 31.51
CA THR A 425 -2.80 13.04 32.44
C THR A 425 -4.02 12.55 33.19
N THR A 426 -4.46 11.32 32.96
CA THR A 426 -5.24 10.59 33.97
C THR A 426 -4.39 10.61 35.23
N PRO A 427 -4.88 11.13 36.38
CA PRO A 427 -4.18 10.98 37.63
C PRO A 427 -4.34 9.53 38.08
N ASP A 428 -3.43 8.67 37.62
CA ASP A 428 -2.98 7.53 38.41
C ASP A 428 -1.56 7.17 37.98
N GLN A 429 -0.73 6.80 38.94
CA GLN A 429 0.74 6.67 38.87
C GLN A 429 1.53 7.98 39.00
N THR A 430 1.23 8.77 40.05
CA THR A 430 2.32 9.38 40.81
C THR A 430 2.76 8.39 41.88
N HIS A 431 4.05 8.02 41.82
CA HIS A 431 4.91 7.57 42.91
C HIS A 431 4.24 7.28 44.27
N LYS A 432 4.30 6.02 44.68
CA LYS A 432 4.43 5.63 46.10
C LYS A 432 5.48 4.53 46.19
N ASP A 433 6.73 4.95 46.10
CA ASP A 433 7.86 4.29 46.73
C ASP A 433 8.49 5.34 47.64
N GLU A 434 8.06 5.36 48.90
CA GLU A 434 8.71 5.97 50.07
C GLU A 434 7.82 5.67 51.30
N GLU A 435 7.93 4.45 51.84
CA GLU A 435 8.31 4.16 53.24
C GLU A 435 8.52 2.64 53.43
#